data_AF-A0A1F6YHP9-F1
#
_entry.id   AF-A0A1F6YHP9-F1
#
_cell.length_a   1.000
_cell.length_b   1.000
_cell.length_c   1.000
_cell.angle_alpha   90.00
_cell.angle_beta   90.00
_cell.angle_gamma   90.00
#
_symmetry.space_group_name_H-M   'P 1'
#
loop_
_entity.id
_entity.type
_entity.pdbx_description
1 polymer ?
#
loop_
_entity_poly.entity_id
_entity_poly.type
_entity_poly.pdbx_seq_one_letter_code
_entity_poly.pdbx_strand_id
1 'polypeptide(L)'
;MEKIIERGKLSKTEIKRQYDLISEYHKKYLKKLGVKMPKLRNGNGKFTMNALVLVYLSLGYPKTRVVSKTELTTFIRNFYPKVNDVQQARHLGAQDGWWIVAGGRDNIVLKVDRGSYQLFTLEQPYPDFKKGHRVADTGDWEKLKEQYGFRCATCGSRDGEPHFNWSGTKTKLERAHKDPNKPLVAGNIIPQCTKCNKADRDRWVYDEKGRVIKLADASFVRNFDKEVREKIYRILYAEFKGVNPNKLKNEK
;
A
#
# COMPACT_ATOMS: atom_id res chain seq x y z
N MET A 1 32.17 -27.94 -2.36
CA MET A 1 32.32 -27.23 -3.66
C MET A 1 31.01 -26.51 -3.97
N GLU A 2 30.91 -25.25 -3.56
CA GLU A 2 29.78 -24.39 -3.92
C GLU A 2 29.86 -24.08 -5.42
N LYS A 3 28.91 -24.62 -6.20
CA LYS A 3 28.72 -24.19 -7.58
C LYS A 3 28.31 -22.73 -7.55
N ILE A 4 29.24 -21.86 -7.93
CA ILE A 4 28.97 -20.48 -8.33
C ILE A 4 28.06 -20.59 -9.56
N ILE A 5 26.75 -20.54 -9.33
CA ILE A 5 25.74 -20.44 -10.39
C ILE A 5 26.11 -19.22 -11.22
N GLU A 6 26.37 -19.41 -12.51
CA GLU A 6 26.64 -18.37 -13.48
C GLU A 6 25.50 -17.34 -13.41
N ARG A 7 25.79 -16.20 -12.78
CA ARG A 7 24.82 -15.26 -12.20
C ARG A 7 24.11 -14.48 -13.31
N GLY A 8 23.14 -15.12 -13.94
CA GLY A 8 22.34 -14.53 -14.99
C GLY A 8 21.25 -15.44 -15.53
N LYS A 9 21.44 -16.76 -15.50
CA LYS A 9 20.46 -17.72 -16.04
C LYS A 9 20.14 -18.80 -15.03
N LEU A 10 18.91 -18.80 -14.52
CA LEU A 10 18.36 -19.94 -13.82
C LEU A 10 17.75 -20.92 -14.82
N SER A 11 18.03 -22.20 -14.66
CA SER A 11 17.35 -23.26 -15.39
C SER A 11 15.86 -23.33 -15.02
N LYS A 12 15.04 -23.89 -15.91
CA LYS A 12 13.61 -24.12 -15.63
C LYS A 12 13.40 -24.97 -14.37
N THR A 13 14.31 -25.90 -14.11
CA THR A 13 14.29 -26.80 -12.94
C THR A 13 14.59 -26.04 -11.65
N GLU A 14 15.61 -25.18 -11.64
CA GLU A 14 15.92 -24.33 -10.48
C GLU A 14 14.79 -23.36 -10.16
N ILE A 15 14.19 -22.75 -11.19
CA ILE A 15 13.02 -21.88 -11.03
C ILE A 15 11.87 -22.64 -10.37
N LYS A 16 11.57 -23.85 -10.86
CA LYS A 16 10.50 -24.68 -10.30
C LYS A 16 10.80 -25.06 -8.85
N ARG A 17 12.00 -25.57 -8.56
CA ARG A 17 12.41 -25.95 -7.20
C ARG A 17 12.28 -24.80 -6.21
N GLN A 18 12.75 -23.61 -6.60
CA GLN A 18 12.66 -22.44 -5.75
C GLN A 18 11.21 -21.97 -5.57
N TYR A 19 10.40 -22.02 -6.63
CA TYR A 19 8.99 -21.69 -6.55
C TYR A 19 8.20 -22.66 -5.66
N ASP A 20 8.53 -23.95 -5.68
CA ASP A 20 7.91 -24.96 -4.82
C ASP A 20 8.23 -24.68 -3.34
N LEU A 21 9.47 -24.32 -3.01
CA LEU A 21 9.84 -23.85 -1.67
C LEU A 21 9.03 -22.62 -1.23
N ILE A 22 8.92 -21.61 -2.09
CA ILE A 22 8.08 -20.42 -1.79
C ILE A 22 6.62 -20.84 -1.54
N SER A 23 6.09 -21.78 -2.34
CA SER A 23 4.72 -22.28 -2.24
C SER A 23 4.46 -23.00 -0.91
N GLU A 24 5.43 -23.76 -0.41
CA GLU A 24 5.35 -24.42 0.91
C GLU A 24 5.27 -23.40 2.05
N TYR A 25 6.18 -22.41 2.06
CA TYR A 25 6.15 -21.34 3.06
C TYR A 25 4.87 -20.50 2.97
N HIS A 26 4.41 -20.21 1.74
CA HIS A 26 3.15 -19.51 1.51
C HIS A 26 1.98 -20.24 2.16
N LYS A 27 1.83 -21.55 1.89
CA LYS A 27 0.77 -22.37 2.48
C LYS A 27 0.86 -22.41 4.01
N LYS A 28 2.07 -22.55 4.55
CA LYS A 28 2.32 -22.69 5.99
C LYS A 28 2.06 -21.39 6.77
N TYR A 29 2.51 -20.25 6.26
CA TYR A 29 2.55 -19.00 7.03
C TYR A 29 1.69 -17.87 6.45
N LEU A 30 1.73 -17.66 5.13
CA LEU A 30 1.26 -16.41 4.52
C LEU A 30 -0.16 -16.47 3.95
N LYS A 31 -0.65 -17.65 3.54
CA LYS A 31 -1.96 -17.83 2.92
C LYS A 31 -3.09 -17.39 3.83
N LYS A 32 -3.01 -17.76 5.12
CA LYS A 32 -3.98 -17.35 6.16
C LYS A 32 -3.99 -15.84 6.41
N LEU A 33 -2.90 -15.15 6.07
CA LEU A 33 -2.75 -13.70 6.18
C LEU A 33 -3.08 -12.99 4.86
N GLY A 34 -3.67 -13.70 3.88
CA GLY A 34 -4.16 -13.10 2.64
C GLY A 34 -3.10 -12.72 1.60
N VAL A 35 -1.83 -13.12 1.80
CA VAL A 35 -0.73 -12.85 0.86
C VAL A 35 -1.03 -13.54 -0.47
N LYS A 36 -0.86 -12.83 -1.58
CA LYS A 36 -1.20 -13.34 -2.92
C LYS A 36 -0.01 -14.08 -3.53
N MET A 37 -0.20 -15.36 -3.83
CA MET A 37 0.78 -16.16 -4.57
C MET A 37 0.72 -15.83 -6.07
N PRO A 38 1.81 -15.33 -6.70
CA PRO A 38 1.82 -15.12 -8.14
C PRO A 38 1.82 -16.47 -8.87
N LYS A 39 1.02 -16.62 -9.93
CA LYS A 39 1.02 -17.84 -10.75
C LYS A 39 2.39 -18.06 -11.38
N LEU A 40 2.95 -19.27 -11.32
CA LEU A 40 4.24 -19.56 -11.96
C LEU A 40 4.21 -19.33 -13.47
N ARG A 41 3.14 -19.77 -14.15
CA ARG A 41 2.95 -19.62 -15.60
C ARG A 41 1.62 -18.92 -15.92
N ASN A 42 1.59 -18.22 -17.06
CA ASN A 42 0.36 -17.65 -17.63
C ASN A 42 -0.40 -18.69 -18.48
N GLY A 43 -1.55 -18.30 -19.04
CA GLY A 43 -2.38 -19.17 -19.90
C GLY A 43 -1.65 -19.71 -21.14
N ASN A 44 -0.62 -19.01 -21.61
CA ASN A 44 0.20 -19.41 -22.76
C ASN A 44 1.43 -20.23 -22.34
N GLY A 45 1.48 -20.70 -21.09
CA GLY A 45 2.56 -21.50 -20.56
C GLY A 45 3.88 -20.75 -20.30
N LYS A 46 3.95 -19.43 -20.46
CA LYS A 46 5.16 -18.63 -20.17
C LYS A 46 5.28 -18.32 -18.67
N PHE A 47 6.49 -18.28 -18.13
CA PHE A 47 6.70 -17.89 -16.72
C PHE A 47 6.22 -16.46 -16.48
N THR A 48 5.52 -16.20 -15.38
CA THR A 48 5.08 -14.83 -15.08
C THR A 48 6.21 -14.01 -14.48
N MET A 49 6.24 -12.71 -14.78
CA MET A 49 7.28 -11.80 -14.28
C MET A 49 7.28 -11.72 -12.75
N ASN A 50 6.10 -11.65 -12.13
CA ASN A 50 5.96 -11.62 -10.67
C ASN A 50 6.54 -12.89 -10.02
N ALA A 51 6.27 -14.07 -10.59
CA ALA A 51 6.85 -15.31 -10.07
C ALA A 51 8.37 -15.36 -10.24
N LEU A 52 8.90 -14.92 -11.39
CA LEU A 52 10.34 -14.86 -11.66
C LEU A 52 11.06 -13.92 -10.68
N VAL A 53 10.51 -12.73 -10.44
CA VAL A 53 11.07 -11.77 -9.47
C VAL A 53 11.11 -12.36 -8.07
N LEU A 54 10.01 -12.96 -7.61
CA LEU A 54 9.94 -13.57 -6.27
C LEU A 54 10.92 -14.75 -6.15
N VAL A 55 10.99 -15.62 -7.16
CA VAL A 55 11.98 -16.71 -7.23
C VAL A 55 13.40 -16.16 -7.08
N TYR A 56 13.76 -15.16 -7.88
CA TYR A 56 15.12 -14.62 -7.88
C TYR A 56 15.50 -13.98 -6.53
N LEU A 57 14.59 -13.20 -5.93
CA LEU A 57 14.81 -12.56 -4.63
C LEU A 57 14.87 -13.56 -3.47
N SER A 58 14.25 -14.73 -3.63
CA SER A 58 14.23 -15.79 -2.61
C SER A 58 15.45 -16.72 -2.63
N LEU A 59 16.34 -16.59 -3.62
CA LEU A 59 17.53 -17.44 -3.70
C LEU A 59 18.39 -17.29 -2.44
N GLY A 60 18.78 -18.42 -1.86
CA GLY A 60 19.57 -18.47 -0.62
C GLY A 60 18.74 -18.33 0.67
N TYR A 61 17.40 -18.33 0.59
CA TYR A 61 16.53 -18.33 1.77
C TYR A 61 16.95 -19.42 2.77
N PRO A 62 17.03 -19.12 4.09
CA PRO A 62 16.58 -17.89 4.76
C PRO A 62 17.55 -16.70 4.67
N LYS A 63 18.81 -16.90 4.28
CA LYS A 63 19.82 -15.84 4.16
C LYS A 63 19.88 -15.29 2.73
N THR A 64 18.78 -14.70 2.31
CA THR A 64 18.67 -14.04 1.00
C THR A 64 19.68 -12.90 0.89
N ARG A 65 20.06 -12.53 -0.33
CA ARG A 65 21.01 -11.45 -0.59
C ARG A 65 20.32 -10.20 -1.13
N VAL A 66 21.03 -9.08 -1.05
CA VAL A 66 20.68 -7.86 -1.76
C VAL A 66 20.86 -8.07 -3.26
N VAL A 67 19.86 -7.63 -4.04
CA VAL A 67 19.82 -7.69 -5.50
C VAL A 67 19.59 -6.29 -6.03
N SER A 68 20.45 -5.82 -6.92
CA SER A 68 20.26 -4.51 -7.55
C SER A 68 19.12 -4.55 -8.59
N LYS A 69 18.50 -3.41 -8.84
CA LYS A 69 17.48 -3.24 -9.89
C LYS A 69 18.03 -3.60 -11.27
N THR A 70 19.28 -3.27 -11.55
CA THR A 70 19.97 -3.62 -12.80
C THR A 70 20.12 -5.12 -12.94
N GLU A 71 20.58 -5.80 -11.89
CA GLU A 71 20.73 -7.25 -11.86
C GLU A 71 19.40 -7.98 -12.06
N LEU A 72 18.37 -7.56 -11.33
CA LEU A 72 17.03 -8.13 -11.47
C LEU A 72 16.47 -7.92 -12.89
N THR A 73 16.72 -6.75 -13.49
CA THR A 73 16.32 -6.46 -14.87
C THR A 73 17.05 -7.35 -15.87
N THR A 74 18.37 -7.53 -15.71
CA THR A 74 19.17 -8.44 -16.53
C THR A 74 18.64 -9.86 -16.46
N PHE A 75 18.31 -10.36 -15.26
CA PHE A 75 17.70 -11.68 -15.10
C PHE A 75 16.36 -11.80 -15.84
N ILE A 76 15.47 -10.81 -15.70
CA ILE A 76 14.14 -10.83 -16.34
C ILE A 76 14.24 -10.76 -17.87
N ARG A 77 15.23 -10.04 -18.42
CA ARG A 77 15.44 -9.95 -19.87
C ARG A 77 15.70 -11.30 -20.56
N ASN A 78 16.18 -12.31 -19.83
CA ASN A 78 16.29 -13.68 -20.37
C ASN A 78 14.94 -14.31 -20.73
N PHE A 79 13.84 -13.85 -20.12
CA PHE A 79 12.48 -14.33 -20.38
C PHE A 79 11.65 -13.29 -21.13
N TYR A 80 11.95 -12.01 -20.92
CA TYR A 80 11.25 -10.86 -21.48
C TYR A 80 12.24 -9.80 -22.00
N PRO A 81 12.79 -9.97 -23.22
CA PRO A 81 13.91 -9.15 -23.70
C PRO A 81 13.63 -7.65 -23.82
N LYS A 82 12.36 -7.27 -24.04
CA LYS A 82 11.93 -5.88 -24.25
C LYS A 82 11.67 -5.10 -22.94
N VAL A 83 11.96 -5.68 -21.78
CA VAL A 83 11.73 -5.00 -20.50
C VAL A 83 12.83 -3.98 -20.23
N ASN A 84 12.45 -2.71 -20.17
CA ASN A 84 13.37 -1.62 -19.87
C ASN A 84 13.74 -1.60 -18.39
N ASP A 85 12.75 -1.71 -17.50
CA ASP A 85 12.92 -1.60 -16.05
C ASP A 85 11.93 -2.48 -15.27
N VAL A 86 12.44 -3.28 -14.34
CA VAL A 86 11.64 -4.15 -13.45
C VAL A 86 11.31 -3.42 -12.14
N GLN A 87 10.08 -2.91 -12.04
CA GLN A 87 9.51 -2.32 -10.82
C GLN A 87 8.66 -3.31 -9.98
N GLN A 88 8.48 -4.52 -10.48
CA GLN A 88 7.57 -5.54 -9.96
C GLN A 88 7.92 -5.97 -8.52
N ALA A 89 9.19 -5.89 -8.13
CA ALA A 89 9.62 -6.13 -6.75
C ALA A 89 8.91 -5.19 -5.75
N ARG A 90 8.65 -3.93 -6.13
CA ARG A 90 7.92 -2.96 -5.29
C ARG A 90 6.43 -3.28 -5.18
N HIS A 91 5.84 -3.79 -6.26
CA HIS A 91 4.42 -4.16 -6.29
C HIS A 91 4.17 -5.43 -5.48
N LEU A 92 5.02 -6.44 -5.64
CA LEU A 92 4.97 -7.69 -4.86
C LEU A 92 5.02 -7.45 -3.34
N GLY A 93 5.72 -6.40 -2.93
CA GLY A 93 5.79 -5.95 -1.55
C GLY A 93 4.43 -5.57 -0.96
N ALA A 94 4.11 -4.28 -1.02
CA ALA A 94 2.92 -3.74 -0.34
C ALA A 94 1.57 -4.21 -0.94
N GLN A 95 1.51 -4.58 -2.22
CA GLN A 95 0.22 -4.91 -2.88
C GLN A 95 -0.16 -6.39 -2.76
N ASP A 96 0.83 -7.28 -2.81
CA ASP A 96 0.66 -8.74 -2.78
C ASP A 96 1.11 -9.37 -1.46
N GLY A 97 1.85 -8.65 -0.62
CA GLY A 97 2.10 -8.98 0.79
C GLY A 97 3.42 -9.66 1.09
N TRP A 98 4.32 -9.77 0.11
CA TRP A 98 5.64 -10.35 0.29
C TRP A 98 6.56 -9.36 1.03
N TRP A 99 7.30 -9.79 2.05
CA TRP A 99 8.18 -8.87 2.77
C TRP A 99 9.48 -8.59 2.01
N ILE A 100 9.39 -7.75 0.98
CA ILE A 100 10.54 -7.33 0.17
C ILE A 100 10.96 -5.93 0.63
N VAL A 101 12.19 -5.83 1.15
CA VAL A 101 12.83 -4.56 1.49
C VAL A 101 13.34 -3.92 0.21
N ALA A 102 13.04 -2.64 0.01
CA ALA A 102 13.45 -1.87 -1.16
C ALA A 102 14.19 -0.61 -0.71
N GLY A 103 15.43 -0.43 -1.16
CA GLY A 103 16.25 0.72 -0.77
C GLY A 103 15.72 2.05 -1.27
N GLY A 104 15.99 3.12 -0.52
CA GLY A 104 15.41 4.44 -0.72
C GLY A 104 14.06 4.65 -0.03
N ARG A 105 13.61 3.67 0.77
CA ARG A 105 12.64 3.86 1.85
C ARG A 105 13.42 3.76 3.15
N ASP A 106 13.07 4.55 4.16
CA ASP A 106 13.66 4.48 5.51
C ASP A 106 13.26 3.18 6.22
N ASN A 107 13.65 2.04 5.64
CA ASN A 107 13.30 0.72 6.13
C ASN A 107 14.03 0.49 7.46
N ILE A 108 13.26 0.22 8.50
CA ILE A 108 13.76 0.02 9.86
C ILE A 108 14.39 -1.37 10.09
N VAL A 109 14.19 -2.30 9.16
CA VAL A 109 14.50 -3.72 9.34
C VAL A 109 15.82 -4.12 8.70
N LEU A 110 16.14 -3.53 7.54
CA LEU A 110 17.36 -3.83 6.81
C LEU A 110 17.76 -2.62 5.98
N LYS A 111 19.01 -2.17 6.14
CA LYS A 111 19.56 -1.07 5.35
C LYS A 111 19.94 -1.60 3.98
N VAL A 112 19.22 -1.15 2.95
CA VAL A 112 19.44 -1.52 1.55
C VAL A 112 19.63 -0.24 0.74
N ASP A 113 20.63 -0.21 -0.12
CA ASP A 113 20.93 0.96 -0.94
C ASP A 113 19.82 1.27 -1.94
N ARG A 114 19.65 2.55 -2.25
CA ARG A 114 18.63 3.03 -3.20
C ARG A 114 18.77 2.29 -4.54
N GLY A 115 17.67 1.68 -4.98
CA GLY A 115 17.66 0.88 -6.21
C GLY A 115 18.02 -0.59 -6.02
N SER A 116 18.10 -1.08 -4.79
CA SER A 116 18.29 -2.50 -4.49
C SER A 116 17.10 -3.08 -3.72
N TYR A 117 16.96 -4.40 -3.78
CA TYR A 117 15.86 -5.17 -3.19
C TYR A 117 16.41 -6.38 -2.43
N GLN A 118 15.72 -6.80 -1.37
CA GLN A 118 16.00 -8.05 -0.68
C GLN A 118 14.69 -8.62 -0.11
N LEU A 119 14.45 -9.92 -0.30
CA LEU A 119 13.36 -10.60 0.39
C LEU A 119 13.76 -10.82 1.85
N PHE A 120 13.08 -10.18 2.79
CA PHE A 120 13.42 -10.28 4.21
C PHE A 120 13.02 -11.63 4.81
N THR A 121 11.79 -12.07 4.59
CA THR A 121 11.30 -13.36 5.09
C THR A 121 10.17 -13.93 4.23
N LEU A 122 9.99 -15.25 4.28
CA LEU A 122 8.82 -15.97 3.74
C LEU A 122 7.83 -16.38 4.84
N GLU A 123 8.10 -16.03 6.10
CA GLU A 123 7.33 -16.48 7.27
C GLU A 123 6.36 -15.41 7.78
N GLN A 124 6.59 -14.15 7.41
CA GLN A 124 5.75 -13.02 7.79
C GLN A 124 5.42 -12.16 6.56
N PRO A 125 4.20 -11.59 6.48
CA PRO A 125 3.85 -10.69 5.40
C PRO A 125 4.58 -9.36 5.55
N TYR A 126 4.60 -8.55 4.50
CA TYR A 126 5.04 -7.15 4.62
C TYR A 126 4.27 -6.45 5.75
N PRO A 127 4.92 -5.68 6.65
CA PRO A 127 4.28 -5.17 7.88
C PRO A 127 2.99 -4.39 7.64
N ASP A 128 2.94 -3.58 6.57
CA ASP A 128 1.75 -2.80 6.22
C ASP A 128 0.79 -3.54 5.27
N PHE A 129 0.92 -4.86 5.11
CA PHE A 129 0.07 -5.63 4.21
C PHE A 129 -1.34 -5.79 4.78
N LYS A 130 -2.19 -4.80 4.49
CA LYS A 130 -3.55 -4.69 5.01
C LYS A 130 -4.55 -5.69 4.40
N LYS A 131 -4.22 -6.48 3.37
CA LYS A 131 -5.19 -7.43 2.79
C LYS A 131 -5.47 -8.64 3.69
N GLY A 132 -4.56 -8.97 4.61
CA GLY A 132 -4.83 -9.91 5.72
C GLY A 132 -5.72 -9.31 6.82
N HIS A 133 -5.83 -7.98 6.84
CA HIS A 133 -6.65 -7.20 7.78
C HIS A 133 -7.92 -6.63 7.13
N ARG A 134 -8.42 -7.23 6.03
CA ARG A 134 -9.88 -7.28 5.88
C ARG A 134 -10.43 -8.25 6.93
N VAL A 135 -10.17 -7.94 8.21
CA VAL A 135 -11.05 -8.37 9.28
C VAL A 135 -12.40 -7.90 8.81
N ALA A 136 -13.34 -8.83 8.70
CA ALA A 136 -14.74 -8.49 8.48
C ALA A 136 -15.03 -7.27 9.36
N ASP A 137 -15.51 -6.23 8.72
CA ASP A 137 -15.78 -4.95 9.32
C ASP A 137 -16.91 -5.15 10.33
N THR A 138 -16.51 -5.56 11.53
CA THR A 138 -17.41 -6.14 12.54
C THR A 138 -18.19 -5.05 13.29
N GLY A 139 -17.98 -3.77 12.96
CA GLY A 139 -18.51 -2.64 13.73
C GLY A 139 -17.90 -2.47 15.13
N ASP A 140 -16.98 -3.38 15.50
CA ASP A 140 -16.28 -3.43 16.79
C ASP A 140 -15.24 -2.30 16.87
N TRP A 141 -15.49 -1.36 17.77
CA TRP A 141 -14.68 -0.15 17.94
C TRP A 141 -13.29 -0.45 18.49
N GLU A 142 -13.17 -1.39 19.42
CA GLU A 142 -11.89 -1.71 20.05
C GLU A 142 -10.96 -2.39 19.05
N LYS A 143 -11.48 -3.31 18.25
CA LYS A 143 -10.71 -3.93 17.16
C LYS A 143 -10.29 -2.90 16.11
N LEU A 144 -11.15 -1.94 15.78
CA LEU A 144 -10.79 -0.87 14.86
C LEU A 144 -9.65 -0.01 15.44
N LYS A 145 -9.71 0.37 16.72
CA LYS A 145 -8.61 1.10 17.36
C LYS A 145 -7.32 0.29 17.37
N GLU A 146 -7.39 -1.00 17.70
CA GLU A 146 -6.24 -1.91 17.70
C GLU A 146 -5.56 -1.98 16.33
N GLN A 147 -6.32 -2.06 15.23
CA GLN A 147 -5.80 -2.04 13.86
C GLN A 147 -5.01 -0.76 13.53
N TYR A 148 -5.33 0.35 14.18
CA TYR A 148 -4.62 1.62 14.05
C TYR A 148 -3.61 1.84 15.19
N GLY A 149 -3.31 0.82 16.00
CA GLY A 149 -2.37 0.90 17.12
C GLY A 149 -2.83 1.83 18.24
N PHE A 150 -4.14 1.98 18.39
CA PHE A 150 -4.82 2.96 19.25
C PHE A 150 -4.43 4.40 18.91
N ARG A 151 -4.16 4.71 17.63
CA ARG A 151 -3.77 6.05 17.20
C ARG A 151 -4.82 6.71 16.33
N CYS A 152 -4.86 8.04 16.41
CA CYS A 152 -5.58 8.90 15.48
C CYS A 152 -5.02 8.70 14.07
N ALA A 153 -5.88 8.38 13.11
CA ALA A 153 -5.51 8.16 11.72
C ALA A 153 -4.95 9.41 11.04
N THR A 154 -5.29 10.62 11.51
CA THR A 154 -4.81 11.88 10.92
C THR A 154 -3.55 12.44 11.60
N CYS A 155 -3.52 12.52 12.94
CA CYS A 155 -2.38 13.14 13.66
C CYS A 155 -1.45 12.16 14.38
N GLY A 156 -1.77 10.86 14.43
CA GLY A 156 -0.93 9.85 15.08
C GLY A 156 -0.93 9.85 16.62
N SER A 157 -1.64 10.79 17.27
CA SER A 157 -1.79 10.82 18.74
C SER A 157 -2.47 9.54 19.23
N ARG A 158 -2.00 9.00 20.36
CA ARG A 158 -2.50 7.73 20.89
C ARG A 158 -3.62 7.93 21.90
N ASP A 159 -4.67 7.09 21.83
CA ASP A 159 -5.83 7.14 22.71
C ASP A 159 -5.39 7.08 24.18
N GLY A 160 -5.91 8.01 24.97
CA GLY A 160 -5.61 8.11 26.39
C GLY A 160 -4.24 8.68 26.77
N GLU A 161 -3.31 8.88 25.83
CA GLU A 161 -2.04 9.57 26.06
C GLU A 161 -2.19 11.09 25.84
N PRO A 162 -1.25 11.93 26.33
CA PRO A 162 -1.19 13.35 25.98
C PRO A 162 -1.24 13.55 24.45
N HIS A 163 -2.04 14.52 24.00
CA HIS A 163 -2.18 14.79 22.57
C HIS A 163 -0.87 15.38 22.02
N PHE A 164 -0.41 14.85 20.87
CA PHE A 164 0.89 15.20 20.27
C PHE A 164 1.08 16.71 20.08
N ASN A 165 0.10 17.39 19.46
CA ASN A 165 0.14 18.85 19.25
C ASN A 165 -0.38 19.69 20.44
N TRP A 166 -1.05 19.09 21.43
CA TRP A 166 -1.72 19.78 22.54
C TRP A 166 -1.52 18.98 23.82
N SER A 167 -0.26 18.92 24.27
CA SER A 167 0.19 18.02 25.36
C SER A 167 -0.53 18.23 26.69
N GLY A 168 -1.09 19.42 26.93
CA GLY A 168 -1.95 19.70 28.09
C GLY A 168 -3.34 19.02 28.05
N THR A 169 -3.65 18.26 27.00
CA THR A 169 -4.94 17.56 26.86
C THR A 169 -4.73 16.07 26.56
N LYS A 170 -5.64 15.24 27.05
CA LYS A 170 -5.67 13.80 26.76
C LYS A 170 -6.30 13.54 25.39
N THR A 171 -5.65 12.72 24.58
CA THR A 171 -6.21 12.24 23.31
C THR A 171 -7.44 11.38 23.58
N LYS A 172 -8.54 11.69 22.90
CA LYS A 172 -9.75 10.88 22.90
C LYS A 172 -10.08 10.53 21.46
N LEU A 173 -10.04 9.25 21.13
CA LEU A 173 -10.46 8.78 19.81
C LEU A 173 -11.98 8.66 19.72
N GLU A 174 -12.53 9.03 18.57
CA GLU A 174 -13.92 8.89 18.21
C GLU A 174 -14.07 8.28 16.81
N ARG A 175 -15.28 7.80 16.52
CA ARG A 175 -15.65 7.29 15.19
C ARG A 175 -15.84 8.49 14.26
N ALA A 176 -14.92 8.73 13.35
CA ALA A 176 -15.02 9.79 12.35
C ALA A 176 -15.36 9.21 10.97
N HIS A 177 -16.07 9.99 10.15
CA HIS A 177 -16.36 9.61 8.78
C HIS A 177 -15.07 9.52 7.96
N LYS A 178 -14.94 8.43 7.21
CA LYS A 178 -14.01 8.36 6.09
C LYS A 178 -14.55 9.16 4.91
N ASP A 179 -15.82 8.99 4.58
CA ASP A 179 -16.57 9.78 3.60
C ASP A 179 -17.81 10.36 4.29
N PRO A 180 -17.85 11.68 4.56
CA PRO A 180 -18.95 12.31 5.28
C PRO A 180 -20.29 12.28 4.54
N ASN A 181 -20.28 12.04 3.23
CA ASN A 181 -21.49 11.89 2.43
C ASN A 181 -22.10 10.47 2.54
N LYS A 182 -21.56 9.61 3.41
CA LYS A 182 -22.04 8.25 3.67
C LYS A 182 -22.31 8.05 5.16
N PRO A 183 -23.19 7.11 5.55
CA PRO A 183 -23.50 6.86 6.95
C PRO A 183 -22.27 6.54 7.81
N LEU A 184 -22.32 6.90 9.09
CA LEU A 184 -21.30 6.59 10.10
C LEU A 184 -21.38 5.11 10.53
N VAL A 185 -21.07 4.21 9.62
CA VAL A 185 -21.13 2.77 9.83
C VAL A 185 -19.77 2.13 9.61
N ALA A 186 -19.69 0.87 10.03
CA ALA A 186 -18.61 -0.04 9.69
C ALA A 186 -18.17 0.20 8.22
N GLY A 187 -16.86 0.31 7.99
CA GLY A 187 -16.30 0.42 6.63
C GLY A 187 -16.34 1.84 6.06
N ASN A 188 -17.01 2.76 6.73
CA ASN A 188 -16.93 4.20 6.49
C ASN A 188 -16.41 4.98 7.72
N ILE A 189 -15.81 4.28 8.69
CA ILE A 189 -15.24 4.90 9.90
C ILE A 189 -13.72 4.75 9.94
N ILE A 190 -13.06 5.79 10.44
CA ILE A 190 -11.66 5.77 10.86
C ILE A 190 -11.56 6.30 12.30
N PRO A 191 -10.59 5.82 13.09
CA PRO A 191 -10.35 6.39 14.41
C PRO A 191 -9.68 7.75 14.27
N GLN A 192 -10.34 8.81 14.72
CA GLN A 192 -9.79 10.16 14.70
C GLN A 192 -9.91 10.77 16.09
N CYS A 193 -8.96 11.61 16.50
CA CYS A 193 -9.08 12.31 17.76
C CYS A 193 -10.10 13.46 17.64
N THR A 194 -10.73 13.81 18.77
CA THR A 194 -11.72 14.91 18.82
C THR A 194 -11.20 16.25 18.29
N LYS A 195 -9.88 16.47 18.32
CA LYS A 195 -9.28 17.72 17.84
C LYS A 195 -9.22 17.75 16.30
N CYS A 196 -8.83 16.63 15.68
CA CYS A 196 -8.78 16.51 14.23
C CYS A 196 -10.19 16.47 13.63
N ASN A 197 -11.07 15.60 14.13
CA ASN A 197 -12.41 15.43 13.57
C ASN A 197 -13.23 16.73 13.61
N LYS A 198 -13.19 17.45 14.74
CA LYS A 198 -13.86 18.76 14.87
C LYS A 198 -13.27 19.85 13.98
N ALA A 199 -11.97 19.79 13.67
CA ALA A 199 -11.33 20.75 12.77
C ALA A 199 -11.72 20.48 11.31
N ASP A 200 -11.85 19.20 10.96
CA ASP A 200 -12.14 18.74 9.60
C ASP A 200 -13.59 19.05 9.17
N ARG A 201 -14.55 19.05 10.11
CA ARG A 201 -15.95 19.48 9.89
C ARG A 201 -16.59 18.83 8.66
N ASP A 202 -16.38 17.54 8.47
CA ASP A 202 -16.94 16.77 7.34
C ASP A 202 -16.57 17.32 5.95
N ARG A 203 -15.46 18.08 5.83
CA ARG A 203 -15.04 18.70 4.55
C ARG A 203 -14.22 17.77 3.67
N TRP A 204 -13.67 16.70 4.21
CA TRP A 204 -12.66 15.88 3.55
C TRP A 204 -13.10 14.41 3.47
N VAL A 205 -12.69 13.74 2.39
CA VAL A 205 -12.75 12.28 2.28
C VAL A 205 -11.37 11.71 2.52
N TYR A 206 -11.29 10.69 3.37
CA TYR A 206 -10.05 10.00 3.74
C TYR A 206 -9.93 8.64 3.07
N ASP A 207 -8.71 8.13 2.98
CA ASP A 207 -8.46 6.70 2.77
C ASP A 207 -8.31 5.92 4.09
N GLU A 208 -8.07 4.61 4.01
CA GLU A 208 -7.83 3.71 5.17
C GLU A 208 -6.56 4.01 5.99
N LYS A 209 -5.82 5.07 5.64
CA LYS A 209 -4.66 5.55 6.39
C LYS A 209 -4.88 6.96 6.93
N GLY A 210 -6.09 7.51 6.82
CA GLY A 210 -6.40 8.87 7.27
C GLY A 210 -5.81 9.95 6.36
N ARG A 211 -5.46 9.64 5.10
CA ARG A 211 -4.97 10.63 4.13
C ARG A 211 -6.15 11.24 3.38
N VAL A 212 -6.16 12.56 3.25
CA VAL A 212 -7.17 13.26 2.44
C VAL A 212 -6.98 12.88 0.97
N ILE A 213 -8.05 12.41 0.33
CA ILE A 213 -8.07 12.01 -1.09
C ILE A 213 -9.07 12.81 -1.92
N LYS A 214 -10.09 13.41 -1.29
CA LYS A 214 -11.10 14.24 -1.98
C LYS A 214 -11.65 15.33 -1.06
N LEU A 215 -12.27 16.33 -1.67
CA LEU A 215 -13.12 17.31 -1.00
C LEU A 215 -14.55 16.76 -0.92
N ALA A 216 -15.12 16.69 0.27
CA ALA A 216 -16.50 16.25 0.51
C ALA A 216 -17.50 17.41 0.40
N ASP A 217 -17.09 18.61 0.85
CA ASP A 217 -17.89 19.84 0.80
C ASP A 217 -17.27 20.87 -0.15
N ALA A 218 -17.88 21.03 -1.32
CA ALA A 218 -17.44 21.99 -2.34
C ALA A 218 -17.54 23.45 -1.87
N SER A 219 -18.34 23.76 -0.85
CA SER A 219 -18.46 25.12 -0.32
C SER A 219 -17.11 25.63 0.23
N PHE A 220 -16.26 24.71 0.70
CA PHE A 220 -14.95 25.04 1.26
C PHE A 220 -13.98 25.63 0.23
N VAL A 221 -14.22 25.43 -1.08
CA VAL A 221 -13.44 26.07 -2.16
C VAL A 221 -13.43 27.59 -2.00
N ARG A 222 -14.48 28.18 -1.40
CA ARG A 222 -14.55 29.63 -1.12
C ARG A 222 -13.43 30.14 -0.21
N ASN A 223 -12.87 29.28 0.63
CA ASN A 223 -11.78 29.62 1.54
C ASN A 223 -10.39 29.52 0.89
N PHE A 224 -10.30 29.03 -0.34
CA PHE A 224 -9.02 28.99 -1.04
C PHE A 224 -8.63 30.36 -1.58
N ASP A 225 -7.32 30.60 -1.68
CA ASP A 225 -6.78 31.80 -2.29
C ASP A 225 -7.34 32.01 -3.70
N LYS A 226 -7.42 33.27 -4.12
CA LYS A 226 -7.99 33.65 -5.42
C LYS A 226 -7.32 32.88 -6.57
N GLU A 227 -5.99 32.76 -6.55
CA GLU A 227 -5.23 32.05 -7.59
C GLU A 227 -5.62 30.56 -7.66
N VAL A 228 -5.81 29.89 -6.52
CA VAL A 228 -6.24 28.49 -6.47
C VAL A 228 -7.67 28.36 -6.99
N ARG A 229 -8.57 29.27 -6.61
CA ARG A 229 -9.94 29.30 -7.13
C ARG A 229 -10.00 29.51 -8.64
N GLU A 230 -9.15 30.38 -9.20
CA GLU A 230 -9.04 30.57 -10.65
C GLU A 230 -8.53 29.33 -11.37
N LYS A 231 -7.53 28.64 -10.80
CA LYS A 231 -7.04 27.35 -11.33
C LYS A 231 -8.15 26.30 -11.33
N ILE A 232 -8.89 26.16 -10.23
CA ILE A 232 -10.06 25.27 -10.14
C ILE A 232 -11.10 25.65 -11.19
N TYR A 233 -11.44 26.94 -11.31
CA TYR A 233 -12.40 27.42 -12.30
C TYR A 233 -12.01 27.05 -13.72
N ARG A 234 -10.73 27.23 -14.11
CA ARG A 234 -10.25 26.87 -15.46
C ARG A 234 -10.40 25.38 -15.74
N ILE A 235 -10.07 24.52 -14.76
CA ILE A 235 -10.22 23.06 -14.87
C ILE A 235 -11.70 22.71 -15.11
N LEU A 236 -12.59 23.21 -14.25
CA LEU A 236 -14.03 22.92 -14.33
C LEU A 236 -14.67 23.51 -15.59
N TYR A 237 -14.28 24.72 -16.00
CA TYR A 237 -14.80 25.34 -17.23
C TYR A 237 -14.43 24.53 -18.47
N ALA A 238 -13.20 24.01 -18.54
CA ALA A 238 -12.76 23.13 -19.62
C ALA A 238 -13.51 21.79 -19.59
N GLU A 239 -13.64 21.18 -18.41
CA GLU A 239 -14.37 19.92 -18.20
C GLU A 239 -15.84 20.02 -18.64
N PHE A 240 -16.52 21.09 -18.23
CA PHE A 240 -17.92 21.35 -18.58
C PHE A 240 -18.11 22.14 -19.88
N LYS A 241 -17.06 22.34 -20.69
CA LYS A 241 -17.09 23.04 -21.98
C LYS A 241 -17.82 24.40 -21.95
N GLY A 242 -17.67 25.14 -20.84
CA GLY A 242 -18.32 26.43 -20.65
C GLY A 242 -19.85 26.40 -20.49
N VAL A 243 -20.45 25.24 -20.22
CA VAL A 243 -21.89 25.12 -19.95
C VAL A 243 -22.26 25.98 -18.74
N ASN A 244 -23.36 26.73 -18.87
CA ASN A 244 -23.88 27.57 -17.78
C ASN A 244 -24.19 26.68 -16.54
N PRO A 245 -23.64 26.98 -15.35
CA PRO A 245 -23.84 26.17 -14.15
C PRO A 245 -25.30 25.93 -13.77
N ASN A 246 -26.21 26.87 -14.07
CA ASN A 246 -27.64 26.70 -13.80
C ASN A 246 -28.29 25.61 -14.66
N LYS A 247 -27.66 25.25 -15.79
CA LYS A 247 -28.08 24.17 -16.68
C LYS A 247 -27.51 22.80 -16.28
N LEU A 248 -26.59 22.75 -15.30
CA LEU A 248 -26.02 21.50 -14.78
C LEU A 248 -26.95 20.82 -13.75
N LYS A 249 -28.18 21.30 -13.55
CA LYS A 249 -29.13 20.68 -12.63
C LYS A 249 -29.75 19.42 -13.23
N ASN A 250 -29.62 18.34 -12.47
CA ASN A 250 -30.39 17.08 -12.47
C ASN A 250 -29.85 15.92 -13.32
N GLU A 251 -28.85 15.22 -12.78
CA GLU A 251 -28.99 13.78 -12.57
C GLU A 251 -28.78 13.56 -11.07
N LYS A 252 -29.88 13.38 -10.32
CA LYS A 252 -29.82 12.79 -8.98
C LYS A 252 -29.79 11.28 -9.13
#